data_AF-A0ABD8AAI9-F1
#
_entry.id   AF-A0ABD8AAI9-F1
#
_cell.length_a   1.000
_cell.length_b   1.000
_cell.length_c   1.000
_cell.angle_alpha   90.00
_cell.angle_beta   90.00
_cell.angle_gamma   90.00
#
_symmetry.space_group_name_H-M   'P 1'
#
loop_
_entity.id
_entity.type
_entity.pdbx_description
1 polymer ?
#
loop_
_entity_poly.entity_id
_entity_poly.type
_entity_poly.pdbx_seq_one_letter_code
_entity_poly.pdbx_strand_id
1 'polypeptide(L)' 'MKSAIYALAPFVLFFWAVVIVQIPFMDLLLLLGFGLATYFGVRIFHEMSRDRAAFLSLATSVVFAILFHRWVFDFGSLL' A
#
# COMPACT_ATOMS: atom_id res chain seq x y z
N MET A 1 9.46 -1.76 16.53
CA MET A 1 8.32 -0.86 16.19
C MET A 1 8.68 0.21 15.16
N LYS A 2 9.78 0.96 15.30
CA LYS A 2 10.16 2.01 14.32
C LYS A 2 10.51 1.46 12.92
N SER A 3 11.17 0.30 12.85
CA SER A 3 11.64 -0.31 11.58
C SER A 3 10.51 -0.72 10.63
N ALA A 4 9.42 -1.30 11.14
CA ALA A 4 8.26 -1.68 10.33
C ALA A 4 7.55 -0.44 9.73
N ILE A 5 7.45 0.62 10.53
CA ILE A 5 6.90 1.91 10.09
C ILE A 5 7.78 2.53 8.99
N TYR A 6 9.11 2.49 9.15
CA TYR A 6 10.03 2.97 8.12
C TYR A 6 10.00 2.14 6.84
N ALA A 7 9.70 0.84 6.91
CA ALA A 7 9.54 -0.01 5.72
C ALA A 7 8.28 0.33 4.91
N LEU A 8 7.23 0.83 5.57
CA LEU A 8 5.95 1.20 4.93
C LEU A 8 5.89 2.68 4.51
N ALA A 9 6.67 3.54 5.15
CA ALA A 9 6.71 4.98 4.88
C ALA A 9 6.87 5.35 3.39
N PRO A 10 7.71 4.67 2.57
CA PRO A 10 7.87 5.01 1.16
C PRO A 10 6.56 4.86 0.38
N PHE A 11 5.78 3.81 0.62
CA PHE A 11 4.54 3.56 -0.13
C PHE A 11 3.46 4.60 0.17
N VAL A 12 3.41 5.09 1.41
CA VAL A 12 2.49 6.18 1.80
C VAL A 12 3.00 7.53 1.28
N LEU A 13 4.31 7.79 1.35
CA LEU A 13 4.91 9.05 0.92
C LEU A 13 4.94 9.23 -0.60
N PHE A 14 5.11 8.16 -1.37
CA PHE A 14 5.16 8.21 -2.83
C PHE A 14 3.81 7.89 -3.49
N PHE A 15 2.73 7.76 -2.71
CA PHE A 15 1.41 7.43 -3.25
C PHE A 15 0.88 8.49 -4.23
N TRP A 16 1.18 9.78 -4.00
CA TRP A 16 0.77 10.90 -4.87
C TRP A 16 1.46 10.87 -6.25
N ALA A 17 2.66 10.30 -6.34
CA ALA A 17 3.42 10.26 -7.59
C ALA A 17 2.69 9.43 -8.66
N VAL A 18 1.93 8.42 -8.25
CA VAL A 18 1.09 7.62 -9.17
C VAL A 18 0.05 8.49 -9.87
N VAL A 19 -0.54 9.46 -9.16
CA VAL A 19 -1.58 10.34 -9.73
C VAL A 19 -1.01 11.44 -10.61
N ILE A 20 0.17 11.96 -10.28
CA ILE A 20 0.81 13.00 -11.11
C ILE A 20 1.38 12.43 -12.40
N VAL A 21 2.00 11.25 -12.35
CA VAL A 21 2.75 10.71 -13.51
C VAL A 21 1.81 9.97 -14.49
N GLN A 22 0.57 9.67 -14.11
CA GLN A 22 -0.48 9.05 -14.96
C GLN A 22 -0.02 7.83 -15.76
N ILE A 23 0.94 7.06 -15.23
CA ILE A 23 1.42 5.85 -15.89
C ILE A 23 0.37 4.75 -15.69
N PRO A 24 -0.08 4.09 -16.77
CA PRO A 24 -1.05 3.00 -16.67
C PRO A 24 -0.50 1.88 -15.77
N PHE A 25 -1.35 1.33 -14.91
CA PHE A 25 -1.06 0.22 -13.99
C PHE A 25 -0.03 0.49 -12.89
N MET A 26 0.46 1.73 -12.73
CA MET A 26 1.41 2.09 -11.67
C MET A 26 0.78 1.99 -10.27
N ASP A 27 -0.52 2.22 -10.18
CA ASP A 27 -1.37 2.01 -9.00
C ASP A 27 -1.38 0.55 -8.54
N LEU A 28 -1.54 -0.39 -9.47
CA LEU A 28 -1.45 -1.83 -9.19
C LEU A 28 -0.06 -2.24 -8.69
N LEU A 29 0.99 -1.69 -9.30
CA LEU A 29 2.37 -1.95 -8.86
C LEU A 29 2.62 -1.43 -7.45
N LEU A 30 2.14 -0.23 -7.14
CA LEU A 30 2.23 0.36 -5.80
C LEU A 30 1.48 -0.50 -4.77
N LEU A 31 0.27 -0.95 -5.11
CA LEU A 31 -0.56 -1.79 -4.23
C LEU A 31 0.11 -3.14 -3.94
N LEU A 32 0.71 -3.75 -4.97
CA LEU A 32 1.43 -5.01 -4.87
C LEU A 32 2.69 -4.85 -4.01
N GLY A 33 3.45 -3.77 -4.24
CA GLY A 33 4.61 -3.41 -3.42
C GLY A 33 4.25 -3.19 -1.95
N PHE A 34 3.19 -2.43 -1.69
CA PHE A 34 2.67 -2.20 -0.33
C PHE A 34 2.24 -3.51 0.35
N GLY A 35 1.52 -4.37 -0.36
CA GLY A 35 1.08 -5.67 0.14
C GLY A 35 2.26 -6.58 0.51
N LEU A 36 3.26 -6.68 -0.37
CA LEU A 36 4.48 -7.44 -0.09
C LEU A 36 5.27 -6.86 1.08
N ALA A 37 5.46 -5.55 1.13
CA ALA A 37 6.16 -4.88 2.23
C ALA A 37 5.45 -5.10 3.56
N THR A 38 4.12 -5.05 3.58
CA THR A 38 3.32 -5.35 4.77
C THR A 38 3.48 -6.81 5.17
N TYR A 39 3.34 -7.75 4.24
CA TYR A 39 3.50 -9.18 4.49
C TYR A 39 4.88 -9.50 5.08
N PHE A 40 5.96 -9.10 4.41
CA PHE A 40 7.31 -9.36 4.89
C PHE A 40 7.62 -8.58 6.17
N GLY A 41 7.15 -7.34 6.29
CA GLY A 41 7.31 -6.52 7.49
C GLY A 41 6.73 -7.18 8.72
N VAL A 42 5.47 -7.64 8.67
CA VAL A 42 4.85 -8.29 9.83
C VAL A 42 5.40 -9.70 10.09
N ARG A 43 5.85 -10.39 9.05
CA ARG A 43 6.55 -11.68 9.19
C ARG A 43 7.89 -11.53 9.91
N ILE A 44 8.68 -10.54 9.55
CA ILE A 44 10.04 -10.34 10.08
C ILE A 44 9.99 -9.66 11.45
N PHE A 45 9.18 -8.61 11.61
CA PHE A 45 9.19 -7.78 12.82
C PHE A 45 8.21 -8.24 13.90
N HIS A 46 7.18 -9.02 13.54
CA HIS A 46 6.19 -9.53 14.48
C HIS A 46 6.12 -11.06 14.53
N GLU A 47 7.04 -11.75 13.84
CA GLU A 47 7.11 -13.22 13.76
C GLU A 47 5.75 -13.87 13.43
N MET A 48 4.93 -13.14 12.67
CA MET A 48 3.53 -13.50 12.47
C MET A 48 3.41 -14.78 11.63
N SER A 49 2.41 -15.62 11.92
CA SER A 49 2.14 -16.80 11.10
C SER A 49 1.83 -16.41 9.65
N ARG A 50 2.10 -17.31 8.69
CA ARG A 50 1.91 -17.03 7.25
C ARG A 50 0.48 -16.60 6.95
N ASP A 51 -0.50 -17.32 7.48
CA ASP A 51 -1.92 -17.07 7.21
C ASP A 51 -2.37 -15.72 7.77
N ARG A 52 -1.95 -15.37 8.99
CA ARG A 52 -2.27 -14.08 9.60
C ARG A 52 -1.60 -12.92 8.87
N ALA A 53 -0.35 -13.10 8.47
CA ALA A 53 0.37 -12.10 7.70
C ALA A 53 -0.25 -11.88 6.32
N ALA A 54 -0.68 -12.96 5.65
CA ALA A 54 -1.36 -12.89 4.36
C ALA A 54 -2.72 -12.19 4.50
N PHE A 55 -3.52 -12.56 5.51
CA PHE A 55 -4.79 -11.90 5.80
C PHE A 55 -4.61 -10.40 6.06
N LEU A 56 -3.66 -10.03 6.91
CA LEU A 56 -3.38 -8.65 7.26
C LEU A 56 -2.93 -7.85 6.03
N SER A 57 -1.96 -8.36 5.28
CA SER A 57 -1.47 -7.74 4.03
C SER A 57 -2.63 -7.50 3.06
N LEU A 58 -3.43 -8.52 2.77
CA LEU A 58 -4.57 -8.41 1.86
C LEU A 58 -5.62 -7.40 2.37
N ALA A 59 -6.00 -7.48 3.65
CA ALA A 59 -6.97 -6.55 4.24
C ALA A 59 -6.49 -5.10 4.15
N THR A 60 -5.22 -4.84 4.48
CA THR A 60 -4.65 -3.49 4.37
C THR A 60 -4.52 -3.02 2.93
N SER A 61 -4.14 -3.89 1.99
CA SER A 61 -4.07 -3.56 0.57
C SER A 61 -5.45 -3.25 -0.02
N VAL A 62 -6.52 -3.96 0.39
CA VAL A 62 -7.90 -3.65 -0.03
C VAL A 62 -8.33 -2.28 0.45
N VAL A 63 -8.07 -1.95 1.73
CA VAL A 63 -8.38 -0.62 2.26
C VAL A 63 -7.60 0.46 1.51
N PHE A 64 -6.31 0.21 1.23
CA PHE A 64 -5.48 1.14 0.48
C PHE A 64 -6.00 1.33 -0.96
N ALA A 65 -6.46 0.27 -1.61
CA ALA A 65 -7.07 0.34 -2.95
C ALA A 65 -8.37 1.16 -2.95
N ILE A 66 -9.22 1.00 -1.93
CA ILE A 66 -10.45 1.79 -1.79
C ILE A 66 -10.12 3.27 -1.60
N LEU A 67 -9.15 3.59 -0.74
CA LEU A 67 -8.70 4.96 -0.53
C LEU A 67 -8.09 5.55 -1.81
N PHE A 68 -7.32 4.75 -2.54
CA PHE A 68 -6.72 5.17 -3.80
C PHE A 68 -7.78 5.45 -4.88
N HIS A 69 -8.73 4.53 -5.07
CA HIS A 69 -9.85 4.71 -5.97
C HIS A 69 -10.62 5.98 -5.61
N ARG A 70 -11.03 6.11 -4.34
CA ARG A 70 -11.75 7.30 -3.89
C ARG A 70 -10.96 8.58 -4.13
N TRP A 71 -9.65 8.59 -3.87
CA TRP A 71 -8.83 9.78 -4.10
C TRP A 71 -8.70 10.12 -5.59
N VAL A 72 -8.42 9.14 -6.46
CA VAL A 72 -8.32 9.37 -7.92
C VAL A 72 -9.63 9.90 -8.49
N PHE A 73 -10.77 9.33 -8.11
CA PHE A 73 -12.06 9.71 -8.69
C PHE A 73 -12.67 10.97 -8.04
N ASP A 74 -12.52 11.17 -6.72
CA ASP A 74 -13.02 12.36 -6.04
C ASP A 74 -12.14 13.59 -6.34
N PHE A 75 -10.80 13.49 -6.23
CA PHE A 75 -9.91 14.62 -6.51
C PHE A 75 -9.60 14.82 -8.00
N GLY A 76 -9.56 13.75 -8.80
CA GLY A 76 -9.38 13.87 -10.25
C GLY A 76 -10.55 14.55 -10.96
N SER A 77 -11.73 14.63 -10.31
CA SER A 77 -12.88 15.41 -10.80
C SER A 77 -12.80 16.91 -10.46
N LEU A 78 -11.88 17.31 -9.57
CA LEU A 78 -11.70 18.68 -9.08
C LEU A 78 -10.49 19.40 -9.72
N LEU A 79 -9.66 18.68 -10.49
CA LEU A 79 -8.53 19.20 -11.28
C LEU A 79 -8.92 19.31 -12.75
#